data_AF-A0AAW6NJU0-F1
#
_entry.id   AF-A0AAW6NJU0-F1
#
_cell.length_a   1.000
_cell.length_b   1.000
_cell.length_c   1.000
_cell.angle_alpha   90.00
_cell.angle_beta   90.00
_cell.angle_gamma   90.00
#
_symmetry.space_group_name_H-M   'P 1'
#
loop_
_entity.id
_entity.type
_entity.pdbx_description
1 polymer ?
#
loop_
_entity_poly.entity_id
_entity_poly.type
_entity_poly.pdbx_seq_one_letter_code
_entity_poly.pdbx_strand_id
1 'polypeptide(L)' 'MSIQEHVILVNDQGKVIGTQEKYAAHTSHTPLHLAFSSWLFNANGE' A
#
# COMPACT_ATOMS: atom_id res chain seq x y z
N MET A 1 12.67 -12.58 -14.66
CA MET A 1 11.93 -12.90 -13.42
C MET A 1 11.20 -11.63 -13.00
N SER A 2 9.89 -11.70 -12.77
CA SER A 2 9.16 -10.56 -12.20
C SER A 2 9.48 -10.46 -10.70
N ILE A 3 9.68 -9.24 -10.19
CA ILE A 3 9.83 -9.02 -8.75
C ILE A 3 8.43 -9.07 -8.14
N GLN A 4 8.24 -9.88 -7.10
CA GLN A 4 6.96 -10.02 -6.41
C GLN A 4 6.80 -8.92 -5.35
N GLU A 5 5.91 -7.96 -5.61
CA GLU A 5 5.62 -6.85 -4.70
C GLU A 5 4.73 -7.31 -3.53
N HIS A 6 4.96 -6.72 -2.36
CA HIS A 6 4.19 -7.00 -1.14
C HIS A 6 3.74 -5.69 -0.49
N VAL A 7 2.54 -5.69 0.12
CA VAL A 7 2.04 -4.63 0.99
C VAL A 7 2.37 -4.92 2.46
N ILE A 8 2.42 -3.88 3.29
CA ILE A 8 2.61 -4.00 4.74
C ILE A 8 1.26 -3.97 5.42
N LEU A 9 0.86 -5.09 6.02
CA LEU A 9 -0.40 -5.20 6.77
C LEU A 9 -0.28 -4.50 8.12
N VAL A 10 -1.34 -3.83 8.55
CA VAL A 10 -1.43 -3.18 9.86
C VAL A 10 -2.74 -3.50 10.57
N ASN A 11 -2.75 -3.39 11.90
CA ASN A 11 -3.98 -3.40 12.67
C ASN A 11 -4.65 -2.01 12.68
N ASP A 12 -5.81 -1.89 13.33
CA ASP A 12 -6.59 -0.64 13.42
C ASP A 12 -5.84 0.51 14.13
N GLN A 13 -4.76 0.21 14.86
CA GLN A 13 -3.88 1.20 15.51
C GLN A 13 -2.69 1.60 14.62
N GLY A 14 -2.61 1.09 13.39
CA GLY A 14 -1.50 1.33 12.45
C GLY A 14 -0.22 0.54 12.78
N LYS A 15 -0.27 -0.42 13.71
CA LYS A 15 0.89 -1.27 14.04
C LYS A 15 1.05 -2.35 12.97
N VAL A 16 2.28 -2.53 12.49
CA VAL A 16 2.64 -3.59 11.54
C VAL A 16 2.33 -4.98 12.12
N ILE A 17 1.65 -5.80 11.32
CA ILE A 17 1.29 -7.19 11.67
C ILE A 17 1.76 -8.23 10.64
N GLY A 18 2.30 -7.81 9.50
CA GLY A 18 2.85 -8.72 8.50
C GLY A 18 2.94 -8.11 7.11
N THR A 19 3.05 -8.97 6.10
CA THR A 19 3.05 -8.60 4.68
C THR A 19 2.20 -9.56 3.86
N GLN A 20 1.65 -9.09 2.75
CA GLN A 20 0.91 -9.92 1.80
C GLN A 20 1.30 -9.53 0.37
N GLU A 21 1.29 -10.50 -0.55
CA GLU A 21 1.48 -10.22 -1.98
C GLU A 21 0.48 -9.17 -2.46
N LYS A 22 0.95 -8.20 -3.24
CA LYS A 22 0.19 -7.00 -3.61
C LYS A 22 -1.13 -7.32 -4.31
N TYR A 23 -1.15 -8.15 -5.34
CA TYR A 23 -2.39 -8.46 -6.06
C TYR A 23 -3.38 -9.26 -5.20
N ALA A 24 -2.88 -10.19 -4.38
CA ALA A 24 -3.68 -10.97 -3.44
C ALA A 24 -4.31 -10.11 -2.33
N ALA A 25 -3.68 -8.99 -1.96
CA ALA A 25 -4.21 -8.07 -0.97
C ALA A 25 -5.42 -7.25 -1.50
N HIS A 26 -5.45 -6.92 -2.80
CA HIS A 26 -6.45 -6.00 -3.36
C HIS A 26 -7.67 -6.75 -3.92
N THR A 27 -8.58 -7.12 -3.03
CA THR A 27 -9.86 -7.78 -3.37
C THR A 27 -11.05 -7.02 -2.79
N SER A 28 -12.27 -7.56 -2.91
CA SER A 28 -13.44 -7.03 -2.19
C SER A 28 -13.30 -7.10 -0.66
N HIS A 29 -12.38 -7.92 -0.15
CA HIS A 29 -12.06 -8.06 1.27
C HIS A 29 -10.58 -7.70 1.50
N THR A 30 -10.20 -6.48 1.11
CA THR A 30 -8.83 -5.99 1.25
C THR A 30 -8.47 -5.79 2.73
N PRO A 31 -7.42 -6.45 3.26
CA PRO A 31 -6.96 -6.19 4.61
C PRO A 31 -6.31 -4.81 4.72
N LEU A 32 -6.37 -4.23 5.93
CA LEU A 32 -5.77 -2.92 6.19
C LEU A 32 -4.24 -2.99 6.00
N HIS A 33 -3.71 -2.09 5.19
CA HIS A 33 -2.30 -2.04 4.84
C HIS A 33 -1.84 -0.60 4.60
N LEU A 34 -0.53 -0.37 4.73
CA LEU A 34 0.07 0.93 4.47
C LEU A 34 0.00 1.28 2.99
N ALA A 35 -0.32 2.54 2.71
CA ALA A 35 -0.26 3.16 1.41
C ALA A 35 0.30 4.58 1.57
N PHE A 36 0.73 5.18 0.47
CA PHE A 36 1.10 6.59 0.43
C PHE A 36 0.41 7.25 -0.75
N SER A 37 0.19 8.56 -0.62
CA SER A 37 -0.25 9.41 -1.71
C SER A 37 0.68 10.62 -1.74
N SER A 38 1.12 11.00 -2.94
CA SER A 38 1.98 12.15 -3.13
C SER A 38 1.29 13.13 -4.06
N TRP A 39 1.42 14.41 -3.74
CA TRP A 39 0.95 15.52 -4.56
C TRP A 39 2.20 16.13 -5.19
N LEU A 40 2.27 16.08 -6.52
CA LEU A 40 3.39 16.62 -7.28
C LEU A 40 2.88 17.85 -8.02
N PHE A 41 3.60 18.95 -7.85
CA PHE A 41 3.30 20.20 -8.51
C PHE A 41 4.43 20.53 -9.49
N ASN A 42 4.08 20.96 -10.71
CA ASN A 42 5.10 21.44 -11.65
C ASN A 42 5.61 22.84 -11.26
N ALA A 43 6.51 23.43 -12.06
CA ALA A 43 7.08 24.75 -11.77
C ALA A 43 6.05 25.89 -11.74
N ASN A 44 4.87 25.69 -12.33
CA ASN A 44 3.76 26.63 -12.32
C ASN A 44 2.77 26.38 -11.16
N GLY A 45 2.97 25.30 -10.38
CA GLY A 45 2.09 24.93 -9.26
C GLY A 45 0.86 24.09 -9.64
N GLU A 46 0.85 23.47 -10.84
CA GLU A 46 -0.22 22.55 -11.29
C GLU A 46 0.02 21.11 -10.82
#